data_AF-A0A8J7AF33-F1
#
_entry.id   AF-A0A8J7AF33-F1
#
_cell.length_a   1.000
_cell.length_b   1.000
_cell.length_c   1.000
_cell.angle_alpha   90.00
_cell.angle_beta   90.00
_cell.angle_gamma   90.00
#
_symmetry.space_group_name_H-M   'P 1'
#
loop_
_entity.id
_entity.type
_entity.pdbx_description
1 polymer ?
#
loop_
_entity_poly.entity_id
_entity_poly.type
_entity_poly.pdbx_seq_one_letter_code
_entity_poly.pdbx_strand_id
1 'polypeptide(L)'
;MILVDTSAWFASIVPSDTEHQAASSWVSQNTKPLLTTDYIIDETLTVLAMRSLEITASAIAFAILAIAFAISATSFAISAIAFAILAIAFAISADSFAISAIAFAISAIAFAISADSFAILARVFCSTEDFNTLLPKEI
;
A
#
# COMPACT_ATOMS: atom_id res chain seq x y z
N MET A 1 47.29 -10.17 47.38
CA MET A 1 47.07 -9.30 46.20
C MET A 1 46.66 -10.20 45.05
N ILE A 2 45.64 -9.83 44.29
CA ILE A 2 45.13 -10.60 43.14
C ILE A 2 45.21 -9.69 41.91
N LEU A 3 45.85 -10.15 40.84
CA LEU A 3 45.82 -9.45 39.55
C LEU A 3 44.48 -9.77 38.87
N VAL A 4 43.70 -8.75 38.54
CA VAL A 4 42.40 -8.87 37.88
C VAL A 4 42.59 -8.58 36.40
N ASP A 5 42.13 -9.48 35.54
CA ASP A 5 42.20 -9.35 34.10
C ASP A 5 41.00 -8.58 33.52
N THR A 6 41.05 -8.33 32.21
CA THR A 6 40.00 -7.65 31.45
C THR A 6 38.66 -8.39 31.55
N SER A 7 38.67 -9.72 31.48
CA SER A 7 37.44 -10.52 31.49
C SER A 7 36.72 -10.48 32.85
N ALA A 8 37.45 -10.52 33.96
CA ALA A 8 36.87 -10.39 35.30
C ALA A 8 36.28 -8.99 35.55
N TRP A 9 36.96 -7.93 35.09
CA TRP A 9 36.40 -6.57 35.17
C TRP A 9 35.14 -6.44 34.30
N PHE A 10 35.19 -6.91 33.06
CA PHE A 10 34.04 -6.90 32.15
C PHE A 10 32.85 -7.63 32.75
N ALA A 11 33.03 -8.89 33.18
CA ALA A 11 31.97 -9.69 33.79
C ALA A 11 31.39 -9.00 35.03
N SER A 12 32.22 -8.39 35.87
CA SER A 12 31.73 -7.71 37.09
C SER A 12 30.84 -6.50 36.82
N ILE A 13 30.97 -5.84 35.66
CA ILE A 13 30.27 -4.59 35.32
C ILE A 13 29.07 -4.83 34.40
N VAL A 14 29.13 -5.87 33.56
CA VAL A 14 28.18 -6.10 32.47
C VAL A 14 27.06 -7.06 32.89
N PRO A 15 25.81 -6.59 33.10
CA PRO A 15 24.75 -7.43 33.69
C PRO A 15 24.26 -8.60 32.83
N SER A 16 24.55 -8.55 31.53
CA SER A 16 24.18 -9.58 30.55
C SER A 16 25.30 -10.60 30.30
N ASP A 17 26.45 -10.41 30.95
CA ASP A 17 27.51 -11.41 30.92
C ASP A 17 27.08 -12.63 31.74
N THR A 18 27.46 -13.83 31.28
CA THR A 18 27.06 -15.09 31.92
C THR A 18 27.65 -15.21 33.33
N GLU A 19 28.87 -14.69 33.52
CA GLU A 19 29.59 -14.75 34.79
C GLU A 19 29.33 -13.51 35.67
N HIS A 20 28.41 -12.62 35.28
CA HIS A 20 28.18 -11.35 35.97
C HIS A 20 27.89 -11.53 37.45
N GLN A 21 27.01 -12.47 37.79
CA GLN A 21 26.61 -12.69 39.17
C GLN A 21 27.77 -13.22 40.03
N ALA A 22 28.58 -14.12 39.48
CA ALA A 22 29.75 -14.68 40.16
C ALA A 22 30.85 -13.61 40.31
N ALA A 23 31.17 -12.88 39.24
CA ALA A 23 32.21 -11.86 39.21
C ALA A 23 31.86 -10.66 40.12
N SER A 24 30.64 -10.12 40.03
CA SER A 24 30.21 -9.00 40.89
C SER A 24 30.15 -9.38 42.38
N SER A 25 29.71 -10.60 42.70
CA SER A 25 29.73 -11.12 44.07
C SER A 25 31.15 -11.33 44.58
N TRP A 26 32.04 -11.87 43.74
CA TRP A 26 33.44 -12.05 44.11
C TRP A 26 34.15 -10.72 44.35
N VAL A 27 33.98 -9.73 43.46
CA VAL A 27 34.58 -8.39 43.61
C VAL A 27 34.08 -7.71 44.90
N SER A 28 32.78 -7.80 45.20
CA SER A 28 32.19 -7.16 46.37
C SER A 28 32.54 -7.82 47.71
N GLN A 29 32.79 -9.13 47.72
CA GLN A 29 33.13 -9.89 48.93
C GLN A 29 34.64 -10.04 49.15
N ASN A 30 35.46 -9.73 48.14
CA ASN A 30 36.89 -9.91 48.21
C ASN A 30 37.56 -8.88 49.14
N THR A 31 38.31 -9.38 50.12
CA THR A 31 39.05 -8.56 51.10
C THR A 31 40.53 -8.39 50.77
N LYS A 32 41.04 -9.07 49.74
CA LYS A 32 42.45 -8.96 49.30
C LYS A 32 42.61 -7.75 48.37
N PRO A 33 43.77 -7.04 48.37
CA PRO A 33 44.01 -5.98 47.39
C PRO A 33 43.90 -6.51 45.95
N LEU A 34 43.08 -5.84 45.13
CA LEU A 34 42.97 -6.08 43.69
C LEU A 34 43.97 -5.17 42.96
N LEU A 35 44.76 -5.76 42.07
CA LEU A 35 45.72 -5.07 41.23
C LEU A 35 45.27 -5.18 39.78
N THR A 36 45.41 -4.10 39.02
CA THR A 36 45.20 -4.07 37.56
C THR A 36 46.24 -3.15 36.94
N THR A 37 46.49 -3.32 35.64
CA THR A 37 47.41 -2.46 34.88
C THR A 37 46.63 -1.45 34.05
N ASP A 38 47.30 -0.39 33.63
CA ASP A 38 46.78 0.57 32.65
C ASP A 38 46.37 -0.11 31.33
N TYR A 39 47.14 -1.11 30.87
CA TYR A 39 46.80 -1.93 29.70
C TYR A 39 45.47 -2.67 29.86
N ILE A 40 45.21 -3.27 31.03
CA ILE A 40 43.96 -3.99 31.32
C ILE A 40 42.78 -3.01 31.36
N ILE A 41 42.98 -1.82 31.91
CA ILE A 41 41.93 -0.78 31.92
C ILE A 41 41.62 -0.29 30.50
N ASP A 42 42.65 -0.03 29.68
CA ASP A 42 42.48 0.40 28.29
C ASP A 42 41.74 -0.65 27.45
N GLU A 43 42.09 -1.92 27.60
CA GLU A 43 41.40 -3.03 26.94
C GLU A 43 39.93 -3.14 27.40
N THR A 44 39.69 -3.07 28.72
CA THR A 44 38.33 -3.13 29.28
C THR A 44 37.44 -2.00 28.76
N LEU A 45 37.97 -0.77 28.72
CA LEU A 45 37.27 0.40 28.20
C LEU A 45 36.99 0.26 26.71
N THR A 46 37.95 -0.24 25.93
CA THR A 46 37.79 -0.45 24.49
C THR A 46 36.68 -1.46 24.19
N VAL A 47 36.64 -2.58 24.91
CA VAL A 47 35.60 -3.59 24.75
C VAL A 47 34.21 -3.04 25.11
N LEU A 48 34.09 -2.30 26.21
CA LEU A 48 32.83 -1.66 26.60
C LEU A 48 32.37 -0.62 25.58
N ALA A 49 33.29 0.18 25.05
CA ALA A 49 33.01 1.19 24.03
C ALA A 49 32.51 0.54 22.73
N MET A 50 33.20 -0.49 22.23
CA MET A 50 32.79 -1.25 21.04
C MET A 50 31.39 -1.81 21.19
N ARG A 51 31.10 -2.43 22.34
CA ARG A 51 29.77 -2.98 22.64
C ARG A 51 28.67 -1.90 22.64
N SER A 52 28.95 -0.73 23.24
CA SER A 52 27.99 0.38 23.23
C SER A 52 27.71 0.91 21.82
N LEU A 53 28.73 0.92 20.97
CA LEU A 53 28.61 1.33 19.58
C LEU A 53 27.77 0.32 18.78
N GLU A 54 27.97 -0.98 18.99
CA GLU A 54 27.17 -2.03 18.36
C GLU A 54 25.69 -1.96 18.74
N ILE A 55 25.39 -1.75 20.02
CA ILE A 55 24.00 -1.57 20.49
C ILE A 55 23.38 -0.34 19.81
N THR A 56 24.12 0.76 19.75
CA THR A 56 23.65 2.00 19.10
C THR A 56 23.43 1.79 17.60
N ALA A 57 24.35 1.11 16.91
CA ALA A 57 24.24 0.80 15.50
C ALA A 57 23.01 -0.08 15.21
N SER A 58 22.77 -1.10 16.04
CA SER A 58 21.58 -1.95 15.95
C SER A 58 20.29 -1.17 16.14
N ALA A 59 20.24 -0.28 17.14
CA ALA A 59 19.08 0.59 17.38
C ALA A 59 18.81 1.53 16.20
N ILE A 60 19.86 2.12 15.60
CA ILE A 60 19.74 2.95 14.41
C ILE A 60 19.22 2.13 13.23
N ALA A 61 19.76 0.92 13.01
CA ALA A 61 19.30 0.04 11.94
C ALA A 61 17.82 -0.33 12.10
N PHE A 62 17.38 -0.63 13.32
CA PHE A 62 15.98 -0.88 13.63
C PHE A 62 15.09 0.35 13.34
N ALA A 63 15.53 1.55 13.73
CA ALA A 63 14.80 2.78 13.46
C ALA A 63 14.67 3.05 11.94
N ILE A 64 15.73 2.82 11.17
CA ILE A 64 15.70 2.93 9.71
C ILE A 64 14.69 1.95 9.11
N LEU A 65 14.67 0.70 9.57
CA LEU A 65 13.71 -0.30 9.11
C LEU A 65 12.26 0.10 9.42
N ALA A 66 12.01 0.64 10.61
CA ALA A 66 10.69 1.13 11.00
C ALA A 66 10.21 2.29 10.11
N ILE A 67 11.11 3.23 9.78
CA ILE A 67 10.82 4.32 8.85
C ILE A 67 10.52 3.77 7.44
N ALA A 68 11.32 2.82 6.95
CA ALA A 68 11.10 2.20 5.64
C ALA A 68 9.73 1.49 5.58
N PHE A 69 9.35 0.78 6.65
CA PHE A 69 8.03 0.15 6.74
C PHE A 69 6.90 1.18 6.71
N ALA A 70 7.03 2.29 7.44
CA ALA A 70 6.02 3.36 7.43
C ALA A 70 5.85 3.98 6.03
N ILE A 71 6.96 4.19 5.29
CA ILE A 71 6.93 4.67 3.90
C ILE A 71 6.23 3.65 2.98
N SER A 72 6.48 2.37 3.16
CA SER A 72 5.79 1.33 2.38
C SER A 72 4.29 1.31 2.66
N ALA A 73 3.88 1.49 3.92
CA ALA A 73 2.47 1.52 4.30
C ALA A 73 1.73 2.74 3.71
N THR A 74 2.36 3.91 3.70
CA THR A 74 1.77 5.10 3.07
C THR A 74 1.65 4.95 1.56
N SER A 75 2.65 4.37 0.90
CA SER A 75 2.60 4.05 -0.53
C SER A 75 1.44 3.11 -0.87
N PHE A 76 1.24 2.06 -0.07
CA PHE A 76 0.11 1.14 -0.22
C PHE A 76 -1.24 1.85 -0.07
N ALA A 77 -1.39 2.72 0.93
CA ALA A 77 -2.61 3.50 1.13
C ALA A 77 -2.93 4.41 -0.07
N ILE A 78 -1.92 5.07 -0.65
CA ILE A 78 -2.07 5.89 -1.86
C ILE A 78 -2.54 5.03 -3.04
N SER A 79 -1.96 3.84 -3.22
CA SER A 79 -2.36 2.91 -4.27
C SER A 79 -3.81 2.46 -4.12
N ALA A 80 -4.26 2.17 -2.90
CA ALA A 80 -5.64 1.81 -2.62
C ALA A 80 -6.64 2.93 -2.96
N ILE A 81 -6.29 4.19 -2.64
CA ILE A 81 -7.11 5.35 -3.00
C ILE A 81 -7.19 5.49 -4.54
N ALA A 82 -6.06 5.36 -5.24
CA ALA A 82 -6.04 5.43 -6.70
C ALA A 82 -6.92 4.35 -7.35
N PHE A 83 -6.90 3.12 -6.81
CA PHE A 83 -7.77 2.04 -7.26
C PHE A 83 -9.26 2.36 -7.04
N ALA A 84 -9.62 2.92 -5.89
CA ALA A 84 -11.00 3.33 -5.62
C ALA A 84 -11.49 4.41 -6.60
N ILE A 85 -10.65 5.39 -6.94
CA ILE A 85 -10.95 6.41 -7.94
C ILE A 85 -11.20 5.78 -9.32
N LEU A 86 -10.36 4.83 -9.73
CA LEU A 86 -10.54 4.11 -11.00
C LEU A 86 -11.85 3.32 -11.04
N ALA A 87 -12.23 2.67 -9.94
CA ALA A 87 -13.49 1.94 -9.85
C ALA A 87 -14.71 2.88 -10.01
N ILE A 88 -14.67 4.07 -9.40
CA ILE A 88 -15.72 5.09 -9.58
C ILE A 88 -15.79 5.57 -11.03
N ALA A 89 -14.63 5.85 -11.66
CA ALA A 89 -14.58 6.27 -13.06
C ALA A 89 -15.15 5.19 -14.02
N PHE A 90 -14.88 3.93 -13.72
CA PHE A 90 -15.45 2.80 -14.47
C PHE A 90 -16.98 2.74 -14.33
N ALA A 91 -17.51 2.90 -13.12
CA ALA A 91 -18.96 2.94 -12.89
C ALA A 91 -19.65 4.06 -13.69
N ILE A 92 -19.09 5.27 -13.65
CA ILE A 92 -19.60 6.42 -14.43
C ILE A 92 -19.60 6.10 -15.94
N SER A 93 -18.56 5.43 -16.43
CA SER A 93 -18.46 5.04 -17.84
C SER A 93 -19.54 4.01 -18.22
N ALA A 94 -19.83 3.06 -17.32
CA ALA A 94 -20.89 2.08 -17.50
C ALA A 94 -22.28 2.73 -17.55
N ASP A 95 -22.56 3.68 -16.65
CA ASP A 95 -23.81 4.44 -16.64
C ASP A 95 -23.98 5.26 -17.94
N SER A 96 -22.91 5.91 -18.41
CA SER A 96 -22.91 6.65 -19.68
C SER A 96 -23.23 5.73 -20.87
N PHE A 97 -22.66 4.53 -20.88
CA PHE A 97 -22.96 3.53 -21.90
C PHE A 97 -24.44 3.09 -21.86
N ALA A 98 -24.99 2.85 -20.67
CA ALA A 98 -26.40 2.50 -20.51
C ALA A 98 -27.35 3.60 -21.03
N ILE A 99 -27.05 4.87 -20.75
CA ILE A 99 -27.81 6.01 -21.27
C ILE A 99 -27.76 6.05 -22.80
N SER A 100 -26.58 5.83 -23.39
CA SER A 100 -26.41 5.78 -24.85
C SER A 100 -27.25 4.66 -25.48
N ALA A 101 -27.28 3.47 -24.86
CA ALA A 101 -28.10 2.35 -25.33
C ALA A 101 -29.60 2.67 -25.30
N ILE A 102 -30.09 3.35 -24.26
CA ILE A 102 -31.48 3.79 -24.17
C ILE A 102 -31.80 4.81 -25.27
N ALA A 103 -30.91 5.80 -25.50
CA ALA A 103 -31.09 6.79 -26.55
C ALA A 103 -31.16 6.14 -27.95
N PHE A 104 -30.32 5.13 -28.21
CA PHE A 104 -30.36 4.35 -29.43
C PHE A 104 -31.70 3.60 -29.61
N ALA A 105 -32.20 2.96 -28.54
CA ALA A 105 -33.48 2.27 -28.58
C ALA A 105 -34.65 3.22 -28.90
N ILE A 106 -34.66 4.43 -28.32
CA ILE A 106 -35.67 5.46 -28.63
C ILE A 106 -35.59 5.87 -30.10
N SER A 107 -34.38 6.07 -30.63
CA SER A 107 -34.19 6.40 -32.06
C SER A 107 -34.71 5.29 -32.98
N ALA A 108 -34.47 4.02 -32.64
CA ALA A 108 -34.99 2.88 -33.40
C ALA A 108 -36.52 2.82 -33.41
N ILE A 109 -37.18 3.11 -32.27
CA ILE A 109 -38.64 3.19 -32.19
C ILE A 109 -39.17 4.34 -33.06
N ALA A 110 -38.55 5.52 -33.00
CA ALA A 110 -38.94 6.66 -33.82
C ALA A 110 -38.83 6.36 -35.32
N PHE A 111 -37.76 5.66 -35.72
CA PHE A 111 -37.58 5.20 -37.10
C PHE A 111 -38.68 4.22 -37.53
N ALA A 112 -39.04 3.25 -36.68
CA ALA A 112 -40.12 2.31 -36.97
C ALA A 112 -41.48 3.02 -37.18
N ILE A 113 -41.81 3.99 -36.33
CA ILE A 113 -43.03 4.80 -36.47
C ILE A 113 -43.03 5.58 -37.80
N SER A 114 -41.89 6.14 -38.19
CA SER A 114 -41.73 6.83 -39.48
C SER A 114 -41.94 5.90 -40.66
N ALA A 115 -41.38 4.68 -40.59
CA ALA A 115 -41.55 3.65 -41.61
C ALA A 115 -43.02 3.22 -41.75
N ASP A 116 -43.73 3.00 -40.64
CA ASP A 116 -45.16 2.69 -40.63
C ASP A 116 -45.99 3.83 -41.25
N SER A 117 -45.67 5.08 -40.89
CA SER A 117 -46.33 6.27 -41.45
C SER A 117 -46.15 6.36 -42.97
N PHE A 118 -44.93 6.10 -43.46
CA PHE A 118 -44.64 6.04 -44.90
C PHE A 118 -45.42 4.91 -45.59
N ALA A 119 -45.49 3.72 -44.99
CA ALA A 119 -46.25 2.60 -45.54
C ALA A 119 -47.74 2.90 -45.64
N ILE A 120 -48.33 3.56 -44.63
CA ILE A 120 -49.72 4.02 -44.68
C ILE A 120 -49.92 5.02 -45.83
N LEU A 121 -49.04 6.02 -45.94
CA LEU A 121 -49.11 7.02 -47.01
C LEU A 121 -49.05 6.37 -48.40
N ALA A 122 -48.13 5.43 -48.61
CA ALA A 122 -48.02 4.69 -49.86
C ALA A 122 -49.29 3.92 -50.22
N ARG A 123 -49.94 3.28 -49.23
CA ARG A 123 -51.23 2.58 -49.44
C ARG A 123 -52.36 3.53 -49.81
N VAL A 124 -52.41 4.71 -49.17
CA VAL A 124 -53.39 5.75 -49.50
C VAL A 124 -53.19 6.21 -50.95
N PHE A 125 -51.95 6.56 -51.34
CA PHE A 125 -51.64 6.97 -52.71
C PHE A 125 -52.10 5.94 -53.75
N CYS A 126 -51.75 4.66 -53.57
CA CYS A 126 -52.13 3.59 -54.50
C CYS A 126 -53.66 3.47 -54.65
N SER A 127 -54.41 3.61 -53.56
CA SER A 127 -55.89 3.54 -53.59
C SER A 127 -56.53 4.72 -54.34
N THR A 128 -55.92 5.91 -54.28
CA THR A 128 -56.38 7.09 -55.04
C THR A 128 -56.13 6.98 -56.54
N GLU A 129 -55.02 6.37 -56.96
CA GLU A 129 -54.75 6.12 -58.38
C GLU A 129 -55.79 5.16 -58.96
N ASP A 130 -56.11 4.07 -58.25
CA ASP A 130 -57.17 3.15 -58.63
C ASP A 130 -58.52 3.86 -58.77
N PHE A 131 -58.89 4.74 -57.82
CA PHE A 131 -60.13 5.52 -57.91
C PHE A 131 -60.15 6.51 -59.09
N ASN A 132 -59.04 7.22 -59.36
CA ASN A 132 -58.94 8.13 -60.50
C ASN A 132 -58.99 7.42 -61.86
N THR A 133 -58.57 6.15 -61.93
CA THR A 133 -58.73 5.34 -63.15
C THR A 133 -60.16 4.82 -63.35
N LEU A 134 -60.99 4.81 -62.30
CA LEU A 134 -62.38 4.37 -62.32
C LEU A 134 -63.39 5.50 -62.58
N LEU A 135 -62.97 6.77 -62.51
CA LEU A 135 -63.80 7.89 -62.96
C LEU A 135 -63.89 7.88 -64.50
N PRO A 136 -65.10 7.99 -65.09
CA PRO A 136 -65.23 8.12 -66.53
C PRO A 136 -64.53 9.41 -66.97
N LYS A 137 -63.68 9.31 -68.00
CA LYS A 137 -63.11 10.50 -68.66
C LYS A 137 -64.27 11.32 -69.22
N GLU A 138 -64.70 12.35 -68.50
CA GLU A 138 -65.49 13.40 -69.12
C GLU A 138 -64.64 14.07 -70.22
N ILE A 139 -65.31 14.30 -71.34
CA ILE A 139 -64.82 14.82 -72.62
C ILE A 139 -64.28 16.24 -72.46
#